data_AF-A0A0R3PUY0-F1
#
_entry.id   AF-A0A0R3PUY0-F1
#
_cell.length_a   1.000
_cell.length_b   1.000
_cell.length_c   1.000
_cell.angle_alpha   90.00
_cell.angle_beta   90.00
_cell.angle_gamma   90.00
#
_symmetry.space_group_name_H-M   'P 1'
#
loop_
_entity.id
_entity.type
_entity.pdbx_description
1 polymer ?
#
loop_
_entity_poly.entity_id
_entity_poly.type
_entity_poly.pdbx_seq_one_letter_code
_entity_poly.pdbx_strand_id
1 'polypeptide(L)'
;MKENPTEDYELLVEGLKSCAEFVSVLQARRSDRISITTKELLEKRSKLNLDPNATRLAWLVISADCRRALQEDLQRCKQKKILEAAEKKSSLKKFRRDLCDYNVPPSALMSEDEIVKTSRHEMELIAETFYTNLFRSTIPVSGPSIPAGEKQLEILPSEV
;
A
#
# COMPACT_ATOMS: atom_id res chain seq x y z
N MET A 1 22.86 -2.77 34.38
CA MET A 1 21.99 -1.83 33.66
C MET A 1 20.57 -2.35 33.82
N LYS A 2 19.67 -1.63 34.50
CA LYS A 2 18.26 -2.03 34.64
C LYS A 2 17.53 -1.54 33.39
N GLU A 3 17.19 -2.45 32.47
CA GLU A 3 16.20 -2.16 31.43
C GLU A 3 14.90 -1.75 32.13
N ASN A 4 14.40 -0.56 31.79
CA ASN A 4 13.19 -0.01 32.37
C ASN A 4 12.00 -0.48 31.52
N PRO A 5 11.21 -1.46 31.97
CA PRO A 5 10.15 -2.07 31.16
C PRO A 5 9.03 -1.09 30.76
N THR A 6 9.00 0.10 31.36
CA THR A 6 8.07 1.17 31.02
C THR A 6 8.43 1.87 29.71
N GLU A 7 9.72 2.06 29.39
CA GLU A 7 10.15 2.71 28.13
C GLU A 7 9.84 1.85 26.91
N ASP A 8 10.06 0.53 26.99
CA ASP A 8 9.74 -0.40 25.90
C ASP A 8 8.23 -0.46 25.61
N TYR A 9 7.40 -0.31 26.63
CA TYR A 9 5.96 -0.28 26.46
C TYR A 9 5.49 1.02 25.78
N GLU A 10 6.08 2.16 26.13
CA GLU A 10 5.77 3.43 25.45
C GLU A 10 6.19 3.42 23.98
N LEU A 11 7.36 2.87 23.66
CA LEU A 11 7.83 2.69 22.28
C LEU A 11 6.91 1.76 21.48
N LEU A 12 6.42 0.68 22.08
CA LEU A 12 5.44 -0.21 21.44
C LEU A 12 4.12 0.51 21.16
N VAL A 13 3.62 1.27 22.15
CA VAL A 13 2.37 2.04 22.01
C VAL A 13 2.51 3.12 20.94
N GLU A 14 3.63 3.81 20.88
CA GLU A 14 3.93 4.79 19.85
C GLU A 14 4.03 4.15 18.47
N GLY A 15 4.73 3.02 18.34
CA GLY A 15 4.80 2.25 17.10
C GLY A 15 3.43 1.77 16.62
N LEU A 16 2.57 1.33 17.53
CA LEU A 16 1.19 0.93 17.22
C LEU A 16 0.34 2.13 16.77
N LYS A 17 0.50 3.30 17.40
CA LYS A 17 -0.18 4.54 16.98
C LYS A 17 0.28 4.97 15.59
N SER A 18 1.59 4.99 15.33
CA SER A 18 2.14 5.30 14.01
C SER A 18 1.65 4.32 12.94
N CYS A 19 1.57 3.01 13.25
CA CYS A 19 0.97 2.03 12.36
C CYS A 19 -0.50 2.34 12.06
N ALA A 20 -1.29 2.66 13.08
CA ALA A 20 -2.70 3.00 12.94
C ALA A 20 -2.91 4.27 12.08
N GLU A 21 -2.08 5.30 12.29
CA GLU A 21 -2.09 6.52 11.47
C GLU A 21 -1.73 6.21 10.01
N PHE A 22 -0.69 5.40 9.78
CA PHE A 22 -0.26 5.03 8.44
C PHE A 22 -1.33 4.22 7.69
N VAL A 23 -1.98 3.29 8.38
CA VAL A 23 -3.12 2.52 7.85
C VAL A 23 -4.29 3.46 7.53
N SER A 24 -4.59 4.42 8.40
CA SER A 24 -5.66 5.41 8.18
C SER A 24 -5.40 6.27 6.94
N VAL A 25 -4.16 6.74 6.74
CA VAL A 25 -3.76 7.50 5.55
C VAL A 25 -3.83 6.63 4.28
N LEU A 26 -3.40 5.37 4.34
CA LEU A 26 -3.49 4.45 3.22
C LEU A 26 -4.94 4.11 2.87
N GLN A 27 -5.79 3.93 3.88
CA GLN A 27 -7.23 3.73 3.71
C GLN A 27 -7.89 4.96 3.10
N ALA A 28 -7.57 6.17 3.55
CA ALA A 28 -8.07 7.42 2.96
C ALA A 28 -7.71 7.51 1.45
N ARG A 29 -6.45 7.22 1.10
CA ARG A 29 -6.01 7.19 -0.31
C ARG A 29 -6.68 6.10 -1.15
N ARG A 30 -7.10 4.99 -0.54
CA ARG A 30 -7.84 3.91 -1.19
C ARG A 30 -9.34 4.21 -1.28
N SER A 31 -9.91 4.86 -0.28
CA SER A 31 -11.33 5.20 -0.20
C SER A 31 -11.75 6.26 -1.21
N ASP A 32 -10.81 7.10 -1.66
CA ASP A 32 -11.03 8.11 -2.70
C ASP A 32 -11.16 7.53 -4.11
N ARG A 33 -10.80 6.26 -4.29
CA ARG A 33 -10.87 5.59 -5.60
C ARG A 33 -12.28 5.19 -6.00
N ILE A 34 -13.16 5.00 -5.01
CA ILE A 34 -14.52 4.52 -5.19
C ILE A 34 -15.45 5.49 -4.47
N SER A 35 -16.38 6.08 -5.21
CA SER A 35 -17.33 7.05 -4.68
C SER A 35 -18.25 6.42 -3.64
N ILE A 36 -18.83 7.28 -2.79
CA ILE A 36 -19.80 6.87 -1.77
C ILE A 36 -20.99 6.17 -2.43
N THR A 37 -21.47 6.70 -3.55
CA THR A 37 -22.60 6.14 -4.31
C THR A 37 -22.29 4.72 -4.82
N THR A 38 -21.08 4.46 -5.32
CA THR A 38 -20.68 3.10 -5.72
C THR A 38 -20.57 2.16 -4.52
N LYS A 39 -20.12 2.64 -3.35
CA LYS A 39 -20.08 1.84 -2.11
C LYS A 39 -21.49 1.44 -1.66
N GLU A 40 -22.44 2.37 -1.69
CA GLU A 40 -23.85 2.07 -1.39
C GLU A 40 -24.42 1.03 -2.36
N LEU A 41 -24.05 1.09 -3.65
CA LEU A 41 -24.51 0.14 -4.65
C LEU A 41 -23.94 -1.26 -4.42
N LEU A 42 -22.67 -1.36 -4.01
CA LEU A 42 -22.04 -2.61 -3.59
C LEU A 42 -22.68 -3.18 -2.32
N GLU A 43 -23.06 -2.32 -1.36
CA GLU A 43 -23.77 -2.72 -0.16
C GLU A 43 -25.16 -3.27 -0.49
N LYS A 44 -25.91 -2.60 -1.38
CA LYS A 44 -27.19 -3.10 -1.88
C LYS A 44 -27.03 -4.47 -2.56
N ARG A 45 -25.97 -4.67 -3.35
CA ARG A 45 -25.66 -5.99 -3.95
C ARG A 45 -25.38 -7.04 -2.88
N SER A 46 -24.65 -6.68 -1.83
CA SER A 46 -24.36 -7.58 -0.70
C SER A 46 -25.64 -8.02 0.00
N LYS A 47 -26.53 -7.07 0.33
CA LYS A 47 -27.84 -7.36 0.93
C LYS A 47 -28.68 -8.27 0.05
N LEU A 48 -28.70 -8.01 -1.26
CA LEU A 48 -29.45 -8.82 -2.22
C LEU A 48 -28.87 -10.23 -2.38
N ASN A 49 -27.56 -10.42 -2.17
CA ASN A 49 -26.94 -11.75 -2.16
C ASN A 49 -27.30 -12.59 -0.93
N LEU A 50 -27.68 -11.94 0.17
CA LEU A 50 -28.11 -12.60 1.40
C LEU A 50 -29.63 -12.87 1.42
N ASP A 51 -30.39 -12.27 0.51
CA ASP A 51 -31.83 -12.43 0.44
C ASP A 51 -32.22 -13.73 -0.29
N PRO A 52 -32.84 -14.71 0.40
CA PRO A 52 -33.26 -15.97 -0.22
C PRO A 52 -34.39 -15.80 -1.24
N ASN A 53 -35.10 -14.66 -1.23
CA ASN A 53 -36.18 -14.35 -2.17
C ASN A 53 -35.70 -13.49 -3.36
N ALA A 54 -34.40 -13.20 -3.46
CA ALA A 54 -33.87 -12.37 -4.52
C ALA A 54 -34.06 -13.01 -5.90
N THR A 55 -34.77 -12.32 -6.78
CA THR A 55 -34.93 -12.76 -8.17
C THR A 55 -33.61 -12.67 -8.94
N ARG A 56 -33.31 -13.68 -9.77
CA ARG A 56 -32.11 -13.72 -10.63
C ARG A 56 -31.95 -12.46 -11.50
N LEU A 57 -33.04 -11.89 -12.01
CA LEU A 57 -33.02 -10.64 -12.77
C LEU A 57 -32.53 -9.45 -11.94
N ALA A 58 -33.02 -9.31 -10.71
CA ALA A 58 -32.58 -8.24 -9.81
C ALA A 58 -31.07 -8.35 -9.51
N TRP A 59 -30.57 -9.57 -9.33
CA TRP A 59 -29.15 -9.84 -9.14
C TRP A 59 -28.30 -9.46 -10.36
N LEU A 60 -28.77 -9.76 -11.58
CA LEU A 60 -28.07 -9.40 -12.81
C LEU A 60 -27.99 -7.89 -13.02
N VAL A 61 -29.11 -7.20 -12.81
CA VAL A 61 -29.19 -5.73 -12.94
C VAL A 61 -28.24 -5.05 -11.96
N ILE A 62 -28.36 -5.35 -10.67
CA ILE A 62 -27.51 -4.70 -9.66
C ILE A 62 -26.03 -5.04 -9.85
N SER A 63 -25.71 -6.25 -10.31
CA SER A 63 -24.33 -6.62 -10.62
C SER A 63 -23.77 -5.88 -11.83
N ALA A 64 -24.60 -5.63 -12.85
CA ALA A 64 -24.20 -4.83 -14.01
C ALA A 64 -23.94 -3.36 -13.61
N ASP A 65 -24.82 -2.79 -12.78
CA ASP A 65 -24.69 -1.43 -12.28
C ASP A 65 -23.45 -1.27 -11.39
N CYS A 66 -23.16 -2.25 -10.52
CA CYS A 66 -21.93 -2.27 -9.71
C CYS A 66 -20.68 -2.22 -10.59
N ARG A 67 -20.63 -3.06 -11.62
CA ARG A 67 -19.48 -3.12 -12.53
C ARG A 67 -19.29 -1.81 -13.27
N ARG A 68 -20.38 -1.22 -13.78
CA ARG A 68 -20.36 0.06 -14.49
C ARG A 68 -19.87 1.19 -13.59
N ALA A 69 -20.49 1.35 -12.42
CA ALA A 69 -20.14 2.41 -11.47
C ALA A 69 -18.68 2.29 -10.99
N LEU A 70 -18.22 1.07 -10.72
CA LEU A 70 -16.82 0.82 -10.35
C LEU A 70 -15.86 1.17 -11.48
N GLN A 71 -16.18 0.80 -12.72
CA GLN A 71 -15.34 1.12 -13.88
C GLN A 71 -15.23 2.63 -14.10
N GLU A 72 -16.33 3.36 -13.98
CA GLU A 72 -16.36 4.83 -14.09
C GLU A 72 -15.52 5.50 -12.99
N ASP A 73 -15.65 5.06 -11.74
CA ASP A 73 -14.88 5.60 -10.62
C ASP A 73 -13.38 5.34 -10.78
N LEU A 74 -12.99 4.14 -11.21
CA LEU A 74 -11.59 3.82 -11.48
C LEU A 74 -11.04 4.67 -12.64
N GLN A 75 -11.85 4.93 -13.67
CA GLN A 75 -11.44 5.79 -14.78
C GLN A 75 -11.29 7.24 -14.34
N ARG A 76 -12.23 7.78 -13.56
CA ARG A 76 -12.15 9.11 -12.96
C ARG A 76 -10.91 9.26 -12.08
N CYS A 77 -10.62 8.26 -11.24
CA CYS A 77 -9.42 8.27 -10.39
C CYS A 77 -8.13 8.29 -11.22
N LYS A 78 -8.06 7.50 -12.31
CA LYS A 78 -6.91 7.55 -13.24
C LYS A 78 -6.75 8.92 -13.87
N GLN A 79 -7.83 9.53 -14.37
CA GLN A 79 -7.81 10.86 -14.97
C GLN A 79 -7.36 11.93 -13.97
N LYS A 80 -7.92 11.93 -12.75
CA LYS A 80 -7.52 12.84 -11.68
C LYS A 80 -6.03 12.76 -11.38
N LYS A 81 -5.47 11.55 -11.26
CA LYS A 81 -4.03 11.35 -11.02
C LYS A 81 -3.15 11.87 -12.17
N ILE A 82 -3.60 11.72 -13.41
CA ILE A 82 -2.89 12.26 -14.57
C ILE A 82 -2.87 13.80 -14.51
N LEU A 83 -4.00 14.42 -14.18
CA LEU A 83 -4.10 15.88 -14.02
C LEU A 83 -3.21 16.37 -12.88
N GLU A 84 -3.27 15.76 -11.70
CA GLU A 84 -2.40 16.11 -10.57
C GLU A 84 -0.91 15.97 -10.91
N ALA A 85 -0.53 14.94 -11.68
CA ALA A 85 0.84 14.75 -12.13
C ALA A 85 1.29 15.86 -13.09
N ALA A 86 0.40 16.27 -14.00
CA ALA A 86 0.64 17.38 -14.93
C ALA A 86 0.77 18.73 -14.19
N GLU A 87 -0.12 19.01 -13.23
CA GLU A 87 -0.06 20.21 -12.37
C GLU A 87 1.26 20.28 -11.59
N LYS A 88 1.68 19.14 -11.02
CA LYS A 88 2.96 19.02 -10.30
C LYS A 88 4.19 19.07 -11.22
N LYS A 89 4.01 19.29 -12.54
CA LYS A 89 5.05 19.22 -13.59
C LYS A 89 5.89 17.94 -13.52
N SER A 90 5.31 16.89 -12.94
CA SER A 90 5.94 15.59 -12.85
C SER A 90 5.77 14.87 -14.19
N SER A 91 6.80 14.17 -14.65
CA SER A 91 6.75 13.51 -15.95
C SER A 91 5.67 12.42 -15.97
N LEU A 92 4.72 12.51 -16.91
CA LEU A 92 3.73 11.44 -17.16
C LEU A 92 4.41 10.10 -17.47
N LYS A 93 5.61 10.12 -18.05
CA LYS A 93 6.43 8.93 -18.29
C LYS A 93 6.94 8.32 -16.98
N LYS A 94 7.31 9.15 -16.00
CA LYS A 94 7.69 8.70 -14.66
C LYS A 94 6.50 8.09 -13.93
N PHE A 95 5.36 8.78 -13.91
CA PHE A 95 4.14 8.26 -13.28
C PHE A 95 3.69 6.90 -13.86
N ARG A 96 3.71 6.77 -15.20
CA ARG A 96 3.38 5.51 -15.87
C ARG A 96 4.38 4.39 -15.51
N ARG A 97 5.66 4.71 -15.43
CA ARG A 97 6.71 3.77 -15.02
C ARG A 97 6.51 3.31 -13.59
N ASP A 98 6.38 4.25 -12.65
CA ASP A 98 6.16 3.94 -11.24
C ASP A 98 4.93 3.02 -11.08
N LEU A 99 3.83 3.30 -11.80
CA LEU A 99 2.64 2.45 -11.78
C LEU A 99 2.91 1.04 -12.31
N CYS A 100 3.71 0.88 -13.36
CA CYS A 100 4.10 -0.43 -13.87
C CYS A 100 5.02 -1.15 -12.88
N ASP A 101 6.01 -0.47 -12.33
CA ASP A 101 7.00 -1.04 -11.41
C ASP A 101 6.33 -1.57 -10.13
N TYR A 102 5.27 -0.94 -9.64
CA TYR A 102 4.48 -1.46 -8.50
C TYR A 102 3.68 -2.73 -8.80
N ASN A 103 3.41 -3.05 -10.07
CA ASN A 103 2.53 -4.15 -10.47
C ASN A 103 3.27 -5.31 -11.12
N VAL A 104 4.59 -5.22 -11.31
CA VAL A 104 5.40 -6.30 -11.88
C VAL A 104 5.97 -7.13 -10.73
N PRO A 105 5.53 -8.39 -10.55
CA PRO A 105 6.16 -9.30 -9.62
C PRO A 105 7.64 -9.47 -10.00
N PRO A 106 8.56 -9.64 -9.03
CA PRO A 106 9.93 -9.99 -9.34
C PRO A 106 9.98 -11.23 -10.23
N SER A 107 10.85 -11.23 -11.24
CA SER A 107 10.98 -12.32 -12.22
C SER A 107 11.99 -13.40 -11.81
N ALA A 108 12.81 -13.11 -10.80
CA ALA A 108 13.78 -14.02 -10.22
C ALA A 108 14.07 -13.62 -8.77
N LEU A 109 14.43 -14.60 -7.94
CA LEU A 109 14.93 -14.39 -6.58
C LEU A 109 16.23 -15.18 -6.40
N MET A 110 17.11 -14.69 -5.53
CA MET A 110 18.35 -15.40 -5.18
C MET A 110 18.07 -16.31 -3.97
N SER A 111 18.47 -17.57 -4.08
CA SER A 111 18.44 -18.53 -2.97
C SER A 111 19.53 -18.20 -1.94
N GLU A 112 19.43 -18.82 -0.76
CA GLU A 112 20.47 -18.79 0.26
C GLU A 112 21.80 -19.37 -0.24
N ASP A 113 21.74 -20.32 -1.18
CA ASP A 113 22.92 -20.88 -1.88
C ASP A 113 23.51 -19.94 -2.96
N GLU A 114 23.11 -18.66 -2.99
CA GLU A 114 23.48 -17.65 -3.99
C GLU A 114 23.08 -17.99 -5.44
N ILE A 115 22.23 -18.99 -5.63
CA ILE A 115 21.74 -19.40 -6.95
C ILE A 115 20.48 -18.61 -7.32
N VAL A 116 20.48 -18.01 -8.50
CA VAL A 116 19.31 -17.29 -9.04
C VAL A 116 18.24 -18.29 -9.48
N LYS A 117 17.03 -18.16 -8.92
CA LYS A 117 15.85 -18.98 -9.24
C LYS A 117 14.79 -18.14 -9.94
N THR A 118 14.26 -18.69 -11.04
CA THR A 118 13.22 -18.07 -11.90
C THR A 118 11.90 -18.86 -11.88
N SER A 119 11.90 -20.06 -11.30
CA SER A 119 10.69 -20.87 -11.15
C SER A 119 9.78 -20.28 -10.07
N ARG A 120 8.48 -20.16 -10.37
CA ARG A 120 7.50 -19.62 -9.41
C ARG A 120 7.53 -20.37 -8.07
N HIS A 121 7.54 -21.70 -8.11
CA HIS A 121 7.54 -22.51 -6.90
C HIS A 121 8.79 -22.29 -6.04
N GLU A 122 9.96 -22.22 -6.68
CA GLU A 122 11.23 -21.94 -5.99
C GLU A 122 11.24 -20.53 -5.39
N MET A 123 10.71 -19.54 -6.11
CA MET A 123 10.58 -18.18 -5.62
C MET A 123 9.62 -18.07 -4.44
N GLU A 124 8.51 -18.82 -4.46
CA GLU A 124 7.56 -18.91 -3.35
C GLU A 124 8.24 -19.52 -2.12
N LEU A 125 9.01 -20.60 -2.28
CA LEU A 125 9.79 -21.21 -1.19
C LEU A 125 10.84 -20.26 -0.62
N ILE A 126 11.55 -19.51 -1.47
CA ILE A 126 12.52 -18.50 -1.03
C ILE A 126 11.81 -17.42 -0.20
N ALA A 127 10.68 -16.91 -0.68
CA ALA A 127 9.91 -15.89 0.03
C ALA A 127 9.35 -16.43 1.36
N GLU A 128 8.77 -17.64 1.36
CA GLU A 128 8.23 -18.28 2.55
C GLU A 128 9.30 -18.49 3.61
N THR A 129 10.47 -19.01 3.20
CA THR A 129 11.62 -19.22 4.10
C THR A 129 12.11 -17.90 4.68
N PHE A 130 12.28 -16.88 3.83
CA PHE A 130 12.71 -15.55 4.26
C PHE A 130 11.76 -14.94 5.29
N TYR A 131 10.46 -14.89 4.99
CA TYR A 131 9.49 -14.27 5.90
C TYR A 131 9.28 -15.11 7.16
N THR A 132 9.31 -16.43 7.07
CA THR A 132 9.22 -17.31 8.26
C THR A 132 10.39 -17.06 9.20
N ASN A 133 11.61 -16.98 8.66
CA ASN A 133 12.81 -16.67 9.45
C ASN A 133 12.75 -15.25 10.02
N LEU A 134 12.29 -14.28 9.23
CA LEU A 134 12.12 -12.89 9.68
C LEU A 134 11.16 -12.79 10.88
N PHE A 135 10.00 -13.44 10.82
CA PHE A 135 9.01 -13.41 11.90
C PHE A 135 9.37 -14.28 13.11
N ARG A 136 10.22 -15.30 12.93
CA ARG A 136 10.75 -16.12 14.04
C ARG A 136 12.01 -15.54 14.68
N SER A 137 12.67 -14.60 14.01
CA SER A 137 13.89 -13.97 14.50
C SER A 137 13.63 -13.20 15.79
N THR A 138 14.38 -13.51 16.83
CA THR A 138 14.44 -12.74 18.08
C THR A 138 15.65 -11.80 18.10
N ILE A 139 16.33 -11.64 16.97
CA ILE A 139 17.50 -10.77 16.87
C ILE A 139 17.03 -9.32 17.04
N PRO A 140 17.55 -8.58 18.03
CA PRO A 140 17.27 -7.15 18.14
C PRO A 140 17.85 -6.45 16.90
N VAL A 141 16.97 -6.00 16.02
CA VAL A 141 17.37 -5.18 14.87
C VAL A 141 17.66 -3.79 15.41
N SER A 142 18.93 -3.36 15.32
CA SER A 142 19.28 -1.99 15.64
C SER A 142 18.44 -1.06 14.76
N GLY A 143 17.69 -0.15 15.39
CA GLY A 143 16.86 0.80 14.67
C GLY A 143 17.68 1.57 13.63
N PRO A 144 17.06 2.03 12.52
CA PRO A 144 17.76 2.87 11.57
C PRO A 144 18.36 4.06 12.31
N SER A 145 19.67 4.27 12.19
CA SER A 145 20.30 5.49 12.69
C SER A 145 19.80 6.65 11.84
N ILE A 146 18.68 7.24 12.23
CA ILE A 146 18.20 8.49 11.66
C ILE A 146 19.21 9.54 12.09
N PRO A 147 20.06 10.07 11.19
CA PRO A 147 20.89 11.20 11.56
C PRO A 147 19.91 12.32 11.94
N ALA A 148 19.98 12.76 13.20
CA ALA A 148 19.28 13.94 13.64
C ALA A 148 19.65 15.08 12.67
N GLY A 149 18.66 15.56 11.92
CA GLY A 149 18.82 16.76 11.13
C GLY A 149 19.18 17.90 12.07
N GLU A 150 20.36 18.50 11.84
CA GLU A 150 20.53 19.91 11.49
C GLU A 150 22.01 20.29 11.61
N LYS A 151 22.68 20.47 10.47
CA LYS A 151 23.59 21.60 10.29
C LYS A 151 23.03 22.40 9.12
N GLN A 152 22.45 23.56 9.41
CA GLN A 152 22.31 24.60 8.39
C GLN A 152 23.70 24.83 7.79
N LEU A 153 23.82 24.73 6.47
CA LEU A 153 25.01 25.21 5.78
C LEU A 153 24.98 26.74 5.84
N GLU A 154 25.97 27.33 6.52
CA GLU A 154 26.18 28.78 6.53
C GLU A 154 26.38 29.26 5.09
N ILE A 155 25.54 30.21 4.66
CA ILE A 155 25.68 30.87 3.37
C ILE A 155 26.97 31.70 3.43
N LEU A 156 27.89 31.46 2.49
CA LEU A 156 29.11 32.24 2.36
C LEU A 156 28.79 33.66 1.85
N PRO A 157 29.45 34.71 2.37
CA PRO A 157 29.13 36.10 2.08
C PRO A 157 29.48 36.58 0.66
N SER A 158 29.81 35.70 -0.28
CA SER A 158 30.12 36.07 -1.67
C SER A 158 28.90 36.20 -2.58
N GLU A 159 27.68 36.09 -2.06
CA GLU A 159 26.42 36.24 -2.81
C GLU A 159 25.52 37.39 -2.31
N VAL A 160 26.10 38.39 -1.64
CA VAL A 160 25.44 39.70 -1.41
C VAL A 160 26.19 40.80 -2.14
#